data_AF-Q4U915-F1
#
_entry.id   AF-Q4U915-F1
#
_cell.length_a   1.000
_cell.length_b   1.000
_cell.length_c   1.000
_cell.angle_alpha   90.00
_cell.angle_beta   90.00
_cell.angle_gamma   90.00
#
_symmetry.space_group_name_H-M   'P 1'
#
loop_
_entity.id
_entity.type
_entity.pdbx_description
1 polymer ?
#
loop_
_entity_poly.entity_id
_entity_poly.type
_entity_poly.pdbx_seq_one_letter_code
_entity_poly.pdbx_strand_id
1 'polypeptide(L)'
;MRMSEEPEDEFKVPEVTDVEMPPKLLEEIERLKAITEQGVTTNQNLEESLEFKNPYLLEKIMAVFDIKGYCSNYNKDVYDPEVYEALANEPLDTKGEYLKL
;
A
#
# COMPACT_ATOMS: atom_id res chain seq x y z
N MET A 1 34.31 -23.43 15.80
CA MET A 1 32.92 -23.66 15.37
C MET A 1 32.80 -23.17 13.94
N ARG A 2 32.66 -24.07 12.96
CA ARG A 2 32.25 -23.68 11.59
C ARG A 2 30.74 -23.54 11.62
N MET A 3 30.24 -22.35 11.32
CA MET A 3 28.82 -22.13 11.05
C MET A 3 28.52 -22.87 9.75
N SER A 4 27.64 -23.87 9.82
CA SER A 4 27.07 -24.53 8.65
C SER A 4 26.04 -23.57 8.05
N GLU A 5 26.32 -23.05 6.87
CA GLU A 5 25.34 -22.34 6.05
C GLU A 5 24.26 -23.36 5.66
N GLU A 6 23.02 -23.12 6.09
CA GLU A 6 21.86 -23.87 5.59
C GLU A 6 21.58 -23.43 4.15
N PRO A 7 21.27 -24.35 3.22
CA PRO A 7 21.04 -24.00 1.83
C PRO A 7 19.77 -23.15 1.72
N GLU A 8 19.90 -21.95 1.14
CA GLU A 8 18.75 -21.14 0.76
C GLU A 8 17.87 -21.94 -0.20
N ASP A 9 16.63 -22.19 0.22
CA ASP A 9 15.62 -22.85 -0.61
C ASP A 9 15.21 -21.88 -1.72
N GLU A 10 15.94 -21.94 -2.84
CA GLU A 10 15.64 -21.15 -4.04
C GLU A 10 14.20 -21.45 -4.48
N PHE A 11 13.30 -20.50 -4.25
CA PHE A 11 11.94 -20.56 -4.79
C PHE A 11 11.99 -20.59 -6.33
N LYS A 12 11.91 -21.80 -6.90
CA LYS A 12 11.90 -22.01 -8.36
C LYS A 12 10.48 -21.92 -8.87
N VAL A 13 10.16 -20.81 -9.53
CA VAL A 13 8.92 -20.67 -10.31
C VAL A 13 8.94 -21.75 -11.40
N PRO A 14 7.93 -22.62 -11.49
CA PRO A 14 7.86 -23.64 -12.53
C PRO A 14 7.86 -23.01 -13.92
N GLU A 15 8.69 -23.52 -14.83
CA GLU A 15 8.62 -23.12 -16.25
C GLU A 15 7.33 -23.66 -16.87
N VAL A 16 6.45 -22.75 -17.26
CA VAL A 16 5.22 -23.09 -18.00
C VAL A 16 5.56 -23.07 -19.49
N THR A 17 5.92 -24.22 -20.05
CA THR A 17 6.40 -24.34 -21.45
C THR A 17 5.30 -24.51 -22.49
N ASP A 18 4.07 -24.85 -22.08
CA ASP A 18 3.07 -25.43 -22.99
C ASP A 18 1.86 -24.53 -23.26
N VAL A 19 1.96 -23.23 -22.99
CA VAL A 19 0.87 -22.27 -23.24
C VAL A 19 1.26 -21.34 -24.36
N GLU A 20 0.68 -21.52 -25.55
CA GLU A 20 0.74 -20.52 -26.60
C GLU A 20 0.02 -19.25 -26.12
N MET A 21 0.79 -18.18 -25.96
CA MET A 21 0.27 -16.89 -25.54
C MET A 21 -0.60 -16.30 -26.66
N PRO A 22 -1.86 -15.93 -26.38
CA PRO A 22 -2.73 -15.35 -27.40
C PRO A 22 -2.10 -14.08 -28.00
N PRO A 23 -2.11 -13.90 -29.33
CA PRO A 23 -1.40 -12.80 -30.00
C PRO A 23 -1.87 -11.42 -29.53
N LYS A 24 -3.17 -11.27 -29.20
CA LYS A 24 -3.72 -10.03 -28.64
C LYS A 24 -3.17 -9.69 -27.26
N LEU A 25 -2.85 -10.69 -26.44
CA LEU A 25 -2.27 -10.47 -25.11
C LEU A 25 -0.81 -10.04 -25.25
N LEU A 26 -0.06 -10.63 -26.18
CA LEU A 26 1.29 -10.21 -26.52
C LEU A 26 1.33 -8.74 -26.96
N GLU A 27 0.48 -8.36 -27.93
CA GLU A 27 0.38 -6.98 -28.42
C GLU A 27 0.06 -6.00 -27.29
N GLU A 28 -0.85 -6.37 -26.38
CA GLU A 28 -1.22 -5.52 -25.25
C GLU A 28 -0.09 -5.41 -24.21
N ILE A 29 0.62 -6.50 -23.94
CA ILE A 29 1.80 -6.49 -23.05
C ILE A 29 2.90 -5.59 -23.64
N GLU A 30 3.18 -5.69 -24.93
CA GLU A 30 4.15 -4.84 -25.61
C GLU A 30 3.74 -3.36 -25.56
N ARG A 31 2.46 -3.06 -25.81
CA ARG A 31 1.90 -1.71 -25.69
C ARG A 31 2.09 -1.16 -24.28
N LEU A 32 1.77 -1.94 -23.25
CA LEU A 32 1.91 -1.53 -21.85
C LEU A 32 3.38 -1.34 -21.45
N LYS A 33 4.29 -2.20 -21.91
CA LYS A 33 5.74 -2.05 -21.71
C LYS A 33 6.24 -0.75 -22.32
N ALA A 34 5.88 -0.45 -23.57
CA ALA A 34 6.28 0.78 -24.25
C ALA A 34 5.81 2.04 -23.52
N ILE A 35 4.59 2.04 -22.96
CA ILE A 35 4.07 3.14 -22.14
C ILE A 35 4.88 3.30 -20.85
N THR A 36 5.21 2.18 -20.20
CA THR A 36 6.00 2.17 -18.96
C THR A 36 7.43 2.67 -19.19
N GLU A 37 8.06 2.28 -20.30
CA GLU A 37 9.40 2.72 -20.70
C GLU A 37 9.48 4.22 -21.03
N GLN A 38 8.36 4.83 -21.45
CA GLN A 38 8.24 6.27 -21.67
C GLN A 38 8.14 7.07 -20.37
N GLY A 39 8.24 6.42 -19.21
CA GLY A 39 8.09 7.03 -17.90
C GLY A 39 6.63 7.24 -17.49
N VAL A 40 5.68 7.14 -18.43
CA VAL A 40 4.24 7.33 -18.20
C VAL A 40 3.70 6.16 -17.36
N THR A 41 3.95 6.23 -16.07
CA THR A 41 3.32 5.35 -15.09
C THR A 41 2.00 5.97 -14.68
N THR A 42 1.00 5.14 -14.37
CA THR A 42 -0.25 5.62 -13.77
C THR A 42 0.01 6.48 -12.52
N ASN A 43 1.12 6.19 -11.82
CA ASN A 43 1.59 6.95 -10.66
C ASN A 43 2.10 8.33 -11.03
N GLN A 44 2.78 8.51 -12.16
CA GLN A 44 3.34 9.82 -12.53
C GLN A 44 2.24 10.86 -12.78
N ASN A 45 1.20 10.50 -13.53
CA ASN A 45 0.05 11.40 -13.74
C ASN A 45 -0.70 11.70 -12.44
N LEU A 46 -0.72 10.74 -11.51
CA LEU A 46 -1.30 10.93 -10.19
C LEU A 46 -0.45 11.90 -9.37
N GLU A 47 0.86 11.69 -9.29
CA GLU A 47 1.80 12.56 -8.56
C GLU A 47 1.85 14.00 -9.10
N GLU A 48 1.65 14.18 -10.41
CA GLU A 48 1.65 15.49 -11.04
C GLU A 48 0.30 16.24 -10.92
N SER A 49 -0.80 15.52 -10.68
CA SER A 49 -2.15 16.08 -10.52
C SER A 49 -2.25 17.03 -9.32
N LEU A 50 -2.90 18.18 -9.54
CA LEU A 50 -3.21 19.14 -8.48
C LEU A 50 -4.18 18.56 -7.45
N GLU A 51 -5.09 17.71 -7.90
CA GLU A 51 -6.04 16.99 -7.05
C GLU A 51 -5.31 16.02 -6.13
N PHE A 52 -4.25 15.35 -6.61
CA PHE A 52 -3.45 14.47 -5.76
C PHE A 52 -2.62 15.24 -4.72
N LYS A 53 -2.13 16.42 -5.09
CA LYS A 53 -1.41 17.34 -4.19
C LYS A 53 -2.31 18.07 -3.20
N ASN A 54 -3.63 17.90 -3.29
CA ASN A 54 -4.57 18.54 -2.38
C ASN A 54 -4.39 17.93 -0.97
N PRO A 55 -4.02 18.74 0.04
CA PRO A 55 -3.86 18.24 1.41
C PRO A 55 -5.17 17.70 1.99
N TYR A 56 -6.32 18.03 1.39
CA TYR A 56 -7.65 17.56 1.78
C TYR A 56 -8.20 16.46 0.87
N LEU A 57 -7.37 15.81 0.05
CA LEU A 57 -7.82 14.76 -0.87
C LEU A 57 -8.45 13.60 -0.11
N LEU A 58 -7.80 13.17 0.98
CA LEU A 58 -8.22 12.04 1.77
C LEU A 58 -9.61 12.27 2.38
N GLU A 59 -9.84 13.44 2.97
CA GLU A 59 -11.10 13.86 3.57
C GLU A 59 -12.21 13.91 2.51
N LYS A 60 -11.90 14.35 1.29
CA LYS A 60 -12.86 14.34 0.18
C LYS A 60 -13.23 12.92 -0.24
N ILE A 61 -12.26 12.01 -0.35
CA ILE A 61 -12.51 10.60 -0.65
C ILE A 61 -13.38 10.00 0.46
N MET A 62 -13.05 10.24 1.72
CA MET A 62 -13.82 9.73 2.85
C MET A 62 -15.27 10.23 2.83
N ALA A 63 -15.49 11.51 2.54
CA ALA A 63 -16.83 12.10 2.46
C ALA A 63 -17.65 11.56 1.27
N VAL A 64 -17.03 11.38 0.09
CA VAL A 64 -17.72 10.89 -1.12
C VAL A 64 -18.13 9.42 -0.98
N PHE A 65 -17.29 8.60 -0.35
CA PHE A 65 -17.51 7.17 -0.24
C PHE A 65 -18.08 6.72 1.12
N ASP A 66 -18.50 7.65 1.99
CA ASP A 66 -18.99 7.39 3.35
C ASP A 66 -18.03 6.49 4.16
N ILE A 67 -16.72 6.75 4.04
CA ILE A 67 -15.69 6.03 4.79
C ILE A 67 -15.63 6.63 6.19
N LYS A 68 -16.01 5.85 7.20
CA LYS A 68 -16.21 6.32 8.59
C LYS A 68 -14.96 6.29 9.46
N GLY A 69 -13.80 5.91 8.93
CA GLY A 69 -12.57 5.85 9.72
C GLY A 69 -11.33 5.63 8.87
N TYR A 70 -10.16 5.84 9.48
CA TYR A 70 -8.87 5.48 8.89
C TYR A 70 -8.74 3.95 8.95
N CYS A 71 -9.24 3.28 7.91
CA CYS A 71 -9.20 1.83 7.83
C CYS A 71 -7.82 1.35 7.42
N SER A 72 -7.31 0.40 8.19
CA SER A 72 -6.12 -0.38 7.88
C SER A 72 -6.53 -1.69 7.21
N ASN A 73 -5.69 -2.22 6.32
CA ASN A 73 -5.89 -3.56 5.74
C ASN A 73 -5.49 -4.69 6.70
N TYR A 74 -4.95 -4.36 7.87
CA TYR A 74 -4.60 -5.35 8.91
C TYR A 74 -5.85 -5.79 9.68
N ASN A 75 -5.87 -7.05 10.14
CA ASN A 75 -6.87 -7.51 11.09
C ASN A 75 -6.79 -6.64 12.37
N LYS A 76 -7.93 -6.30 12.97
CA LYS A 76 -8.02 -5.53 14.23
C LYS A 76 -7.20 -6.14 15.36
N ASP A 77 -7.08 -7.47 15.40
CA ASP A 77 -6.22 -8.17 16.38
C ASP A 77 -4.73 -7.80 16.24
N VAL A 78 -4.31 -7.39 15.04
CA VAL A 78 -2.93 -6.97 14.72
C VAL A 78 -2.79 -5.45 14.81
N TYR A 79 -3.80 -4.71 14.35
CA TYR A 79 -3.80 -3.25 14.38
C TYR A 79 -5.23 -2.72 14.44
N ASP A 80 -5.58 -2.12 15.58
CA ASP A 80 -6.84 -1.41 15.76
C ASP A 80 -6.60 0.10 15.84
N PRO A 81 -6.99 0.88 14.81
CA PRO A 81 -6.85 2.33 14.81
C PRO A 81 -7.59 3.00 15.97
N GLU A 82 -8.69 2.40 16.45
CA GLU A 82 -9.53 2.96 17.51
C GLU A 82 -8.76 3.09 18.85
N VAL A 83 -7.78 2.21 19.08
CA VAL A 83 -6.91 2.27 20.27
C VAL A 83 -6.08 3.56 20.29
N TYR A 84 -5.54 3.96 19.15
CA TYR A 84 -4.73 5.17 19.04
C TYR A 84 -5.57 6.43 19.09
N GLU A 85 -6.78 6.39 18.51
CA GLU A 85 -7.74 7.49 18.62
C GLU A 85 -8.19 7.70 20.07
N ALA A 86 -8.41 6.61 20.83
CA ALA A 86 -8.69 6.70 22.25
C ALA A 86 -7.54 7.35 23.03
N LEU A 87 -6.29 6.90 22.80
CA LEU A 87 -5.10 7.48 23.43
C LEU A 87 -4.92 8.96 23.10
N ALA A 88 -5.17 9.37 21.86
CA ALA A 88 -5.05 10.77 21.43
C ALA A 88 -6.07 11.70 22.10
N ASN A 89 -7.22 11.15 22.53
CA ASN A 89 -8.29 11.88 23.20
C ASN A 89 -8.18 11.84 24.74
N GLU A 90 -7.16 11.18 25.30
CA GLU A 90 -6.93 11.20 26.75
C GLU A 90 -6.54 12.62 27.22
N PRO A 91 -7.14 13.12 28.31
CA PRO A 91 -6.78 14.42 28.85
C PRO A 91 -5.35 14.38 29.40
N LEU A 92 -4.47 15.22 28.82
CA LEU A 92 -3.11 15.41 29.29
C LEU A 92 -3.10 16.19 30.62
N ASP A 93 -2.20 15.83 31.54
CA ASP A 93 -1.84 16.68 32.69
C ASP A 93 -1.40 18.08 32.17
N THR A 94 -1.52 19.13 33.00
CA THR A 94 -0.87 20.44 32.85
C THR A 94 0.61 20.43 32.43
N LYS A 95 1.30 19.29 32.52
CA LYS A 95 2.68 19.06 32.04
C LYS A 95 2.81 18.27 30.74
N GLY A 96 1.70 17.86 30.10
CA GLY A 96 1.71 17.08 28.86
C GLY A 96 2.00 15.58 29.05
N GLU A 97 1.91 15.06 30.28
CA GLU A 97 2.11 13.64 30.57
C GLU A 97 0.76 12.91 30.66
N TYR A 98 0.70 11.67 30.17
CA TYR A 98 -0.46 10.78 30.29
C TYR A 98 -0.68 10.44 31.77
N LEU A 99 -1.89 10.67 32.27
CA LEU A 99 -2.30 10.28 33.63
C LEU A 99 -2.37 8.76 33.70
N LYS A 100 -1.29 8.11 34.16
CA LYS A 100 -1.30 6.68 34.49
C LYS A 100 -2.21 6.45 35.69
N LEU A 101 -3.21 5.58 35.51
CA LEU A 101 -3.96 4.93 36.61
C LEU A 101 -3.03 4.10 37.50
#